data_AF-A0A7S0SGE9-F1
#
_entry.id   AF-A0A7S0SGE9-F1
#
_cell.length_a   1.000
_cell.length_b   1.000
_cell.length_c   1.000
_cell.angle_alpha   90.00
_cell.angle_beta   90.00
_cell.angle_gamma   90.00
#
_symmetry.space_group_name_H-M   'P 1'
#
loop_
_entity.id
_entity.type
_entity.pdbx_description
1 polymer ?
#
loop_
_entity_poly.entity_id
_entity_poly.type
_entity_poly.pdbx_seq_one_letter_code
_entity_poly.pdbx_strand_id
1 'polypeptide(L)'
;VEHPPAAHVAVGSSGAASAATEEATSATPATPAATAVETAPAPAPAPATAATPREAPAAAPATTATIAEAAAVAATLEDRPDWFTSRVAAAQAAAVAKYARNFLPILFNLFVAAPPERRGELSATVGCFARVTEATALGGFFRTVLRKLVKVTSDAEDAADALVEGGADRSARRCTFMDLALAMVPGLDAPARDLVFKAARPAAAEKDGAVQKRAYKLLAALMRPPPAGAVVSAGGSDCSEWLAANREAAEEALVEGSGSCAPAARRYRLRCVAAILPALMEREAANGESSGGGAMGAAGTAGSFTVLLGELIVATKETNARTRQQAFKLLVEIPRGMERRAGRGPGRG
;
A
#
# COMPACT_ATOMS: atom_id res chain seq x y z
N VAL A 1 4.38 37.06 -45.57
CA VAL A 1 4.78 38.45 -45.89
C VAL A 1 4.15 39.33 -44.82
N GLU A 2 4.69 39.35 -43.60
CA GLU A 2 5.97 39.93 -43.13
C GLU A 2 5.73 41.28 -42.42
N HIS A 3 5.99 41.28 -41.12
CA HIS A 3 6.36 42.43 -40.28
C HIS A 3 7.88 42.67 -40.39
N PRO A 4 8.47 43.70 -39.74
CA PRO A 4 8.07 45.09 -39.44
C PRO A 4 9.19 46.09 -39.88
N PRO A 5 9.26 47.34 -39.37
CA PRO A 5 10.14 47.69 -38.22
C PRO A 5 9.49 48.79 -37.32
N ALA A 6 10.07 49.46 -36.30
CA ALA A 6 11.29 49.42 -35.43
C ALA A 6 10.86 50.06 -34.06
N ALA A 7 11.41 49.81 -32.86
CA ALA A 7 12.78 49.75 -32.31
C ALA A 7 13.46 51.10 -31.96
N HIS A 8 13.36 51.51 -30.68
CA HIS A 8 14.28 52.37 -29.89
C HIS A 8 13.90 52.16 -28.40
N VAL A 9 14.71 51.71 -27.42
CA VAL A 9 16.12 51.93 -26.99
C VAL A 9 16.29 53.09 -26.00
N ALA A 10 16.76 52.75 -24.78
CA ALA A 10 17.46 53.52 -23.72
C ALA A 10 16.79 53.32 -22.33
N VAL A 11 17.35 52.60 -21.35
CA VAL A 11 18.60 52.79 -20.54
C VAL A 11 18.41 53.68 -19.30
N GLY A 12 18.57 53.04 -18.13
CA GLY A 12 19.28 53.58 -16.94
C GLY A 12 18.47 54.40 -15.93
N SER A 13 18.90 54.54 -14.66
CA SER A 13 19.94 53.84 -13.88
C SER A 13 19.88 54.30 -12.41
N SER A 14 20.26 53.43 -11.44
CA SER A 14 20.63 53.74 -10.03
C SER A 14 19.60 54.51 -9.16
N GLY A 15 19.67 54.53 -7.83
CA GLY A 15 20.55 53.86 -6.85
C GLY A 15 20.40 54.49 -5.45
N ALA A 16 21.15 53.97 -4.46
CA ALA A 16 21.20 54.38 -3.04
C ALA A 16 19.90 54.18 -2.21
N ALA A 17 19.85 53.61 -0.99
CA ALA A 17 20.79 53.41 0.13
C ALA A 17 20.86 54.54 1.19
N SER A 18 20.26 54.28 2.37
CA SER A 18 20.65 54.66 3.75
C SER A 18 19.58 54.04 4.67
N ALA A 19 19.82 53.24 5.72
CA ALA A 19 20.77 53.29 6.82
C ALA A 19 20.48 54.39 7.86
N ALA A 20 19.88 53.99 9.00
CA ALA A 20 20.07 54.48 10.39
C ALA A 20 19.16 53.62 11.30
N THR A 21 19.56 52.86 12.33
CA THR A 21 20.29 53.11 13.60
C THR A 21 19.33 52.85 14.78
N GLU A 22 19.64 51.81 15.56
CA GLU A 22 19.53 51.61 17.03
C GLU A 22 18.35 52.19 17.84
N GLU A 23 17.77 51.36 18.72
CA GLU A 23 18.16 51.38 20.14
C GLU A 23 17.83 50.05 20.84
N ALA A 24 18.61 49.67 21.84
CA ALA A 24 18.42 48.45 22.63
C ALA A 24 18.13 48.79 24.09
N THR A 25 17.18 48.10 24.72
CA THR A 25 17.04 48.13 26.20
C THR A 25 16.93 46.72 26.77
N SER A 26 17.67 46.52 27.86
CA SER A 26 17.87 45.25 28.55
C SER A 26 16.87 45.02 29.69
N ALA A 27 16.38 43.78 29.84
CA ALA A 27 15.90 43.29 31.14
C ALA A 27 15.95 41.75 31.23
N THR A 28 16.91 41.23 31.99
CA THR A 28 16.80 39.91 32.64
C THR A 28 16.20 40.14 34.03
N PRO A 29 15.45 39.18 34.61
CA PRO A 29 16.09 38.45 35.72
C PRO A 29 15.63 36.98 35.94
N ALA A 30 16.42 36.31 36.79
CA ALA A 30 16.04 35.26 37.74
C ALA A 30 15.66 33.84 37.24
N THR A 31 16.70 33.00 37.16
CA THR A 31 16.64 31.56 37.48
C THR A 31 16.13 31.31 38.92
N PRO A 32 15.25 30.33 39.17
CA PRO A 32 15.10 29.71 40.48
C PRO A 32 15.91 28.41 40.61
N ALA A 33 16.56 28.29 41.77
CA ALA A 33 17.45 27.23 42.23
C ALA A 33 17.18 25.78 41.76
N ALA A 34 18.26 25.10 41.39
CA ALA A 34 18.30 23.63 41.39
C ALA A 34 18.38 23.12 42.83
N THR A 35 17.32 22.46 43.30
CA THR A 35 17.36 21.73 44.58
C THR A 35 18.09 20.40 44.36
N ALA A 36 19.23 20.23 45.01
CA ALA A 36 19.96 18.97 44.98
C ALA A 36 19.15 17.88 45.70
N VAL A 37 18.80 16.81 44.99
CA VAL A 37 18.32 15.56 45.60
C VAL A 37 19.53 14.67 45.81
N GLU A 38 19.78 14.35 47.08
CA GLU A 38 20.92 13.58 47.57
C GLU A 38 20.93 12.16 47.00
N THR A 39 22.07 11.75 46.44
CA THR A 39 22.23 10.48 45.74
C THR A 39 22.51 9.34 46.74
N ALA A 40 21.47 8.63 47.16
CA ALA A 40 21.64 7.40 47.94
C ALA A 40 22.32 6.29 47.10
N PRO A 41 23.33 5.56 47.62
CA PRO A 41 24.03 4.53 46.86
C PRO A 41 23.15 3.31 46.61
N ALA A 42 23.20 2.77 45.39
CA ALA A 42 22.42 1.60 45.00
C ALA A 42 22.88 0.33 45.74
N PRO A 43 21.96 -0.51 46.24
CA PRO A 43 22.31 -1.82 46.78
C PRO A 43 22.80 -2.74 45.66
N ALA A 44 23.89 -3.49 45.92
CA ALA A 44 24.48 -4.40 44.96
C ALA A 44 23.50 -5.53 44.55
N PRO A 45 23.51 -5.98 43.28
CA PRO A 45 22.65 -7.06 42.83
C PRO A 45 23.06 -8.39 43.48
N ALA A 46 22.13 -9.01 44.21
CA ALA A 46 22.29 -10.36 44.73
C ALA A 46 22.40 -11.38 43.56
N PRO A 47 23.17 -12.47 43.72
CA PRO A 47 23.37 -13.44 42.65
C PRO A 47 22.06 -14.15 42.27
N ALA A 48 21.81 -14.26 40.95
CA ALA A 48 20.61 -14.87 40.42
C ALA A 48 20.56 -16.38 40.75
N THR A 49 19.73 -16.75 41.73
CA THR A 49 19.39 -18.16 41.99
C THR A 49 18.65 -18.76 40.79
N ALA A 50 19.13 -19.89 40.30
CA ALA A 50 18.61 -20.56 39.12
C ALA A 50 17.12 -20.94 39.29
N ALA A 51 16.24 -20.24 38.56
CA ALA A 51 14.84 -20.61 38.45
C ALA A 51 14.67 -21.78 37.48
N THR A 52 14.10 -22.89 37.95
CA THR A 52 13.76 -24.06 37.13
C THR A 52 12.77 -23.70 36.02
N PRO A 53 12.82 -24.38 34.86
CA PRO A 53 11.97 -24.03 33.72
C PRO A 53 10.51 -24.35 34.03
N ARG A 54 9.69 -23.29 34.14
CA ARG A 54 8.24 -23.42 34.31
C ARG A 54 7.60 -23.83 32.99
N GLU A 55 6.99 -25.01 33.00
CA GLU A 55 6.34 -25.64 31.85
C GLU A 55 5.27 -24.71 31.22
N ALA A 56 5.37 -24.51 29.91
CA ALA A 56 4.47 -23.62 29.17
C ALA A 56 3.22 -24.40 28.70
N PRO A 57 2.01 -23.81 28.77
CA PRO A 57 0.80 -24.48 28.31
C PRO A 57 0.87 -24.75 26.80
N ALA A 58 0.44 -25.95 26.41
CA ALA A 58 0.57 -26.44 25.04
C ALA A 58 -0.13 -25.53 24.01
N ALA A 59 0.65 -24.94 23.11
CA ALA A 59 0.15 -24.21 21.96
C ALA A 59 -0.31 -25.19 20.87
N ALA A 60 -1.41 -24.86 20.19
CA ALA A 60 -1.93 -25.66 19.08
C ALA A 60 -0.87 -25.81 17.95
N PRO A 61 -0.85 -26.96 17.25
CA PRO A 61 0.21 -27.26 16.28
C PRO A 61 0.12 -26.35 15.05
N ALA A 62 1.12 -25.49 14.88
CA ALA A 62 1.32 -24.75 13.64
C ALA A 62 1.80 -25.73 12.55
N THR A 63 1.14 -25.71 11.39
CA THR A 63 1.42 -26.61 10.25
C THR A 63 2.89 -26.52 9.83
N THR A 64 3.53 -27.66 9.52
CA THR A 64 4.98 -27.75 9.21
C THR A 64 5.48 -26.77 8.15
N ALA A 65 4.66 -26.40 7.16
CA ALA A 65 4.96 -25.36 6.17
C ALA A 65 5.27 -23.98 6.82
N THR A 66 4.51 -23.59 7.86
CA THR A 66 4.70 -22.29 8.54
C THR A 66 6.03 -22.16 9.28
N ILE A 67 6.66 -23.29 9.65
CA ILE A 67 7.93 -23.30 10.39
C ILE A 67 9.10 -23.06 9.44
N ALA A 68 9.09 -23.72 8.27
CA ALA A 68 10.17 -23.69 7.28
C ALA A 68 10.34 -22.32 6.60
N GLU A 69 9.23 -21.65 6.26
CA GLU A 69 9.29 -20.38 5.52
C GLU A 69 9.57 -19.18 6.43
N ALA A 70 9.05 -19.21 7.66
CA ALA A 70 9.46 -18.26 8.70
C ALA A 70 10.97 -18.38 9.03
N ALA A 71 11.58 -19.57 8.88
CA ALA A 71 13.02 -19.73 9.02
C ALA A 71 13.80 -19.08 7.86
N ALA A 72 13.24 -19.02 6.64
CA ALA A 72 13.86 -18.35 5.49
C ALA A 72 13.82 -16.82 5.62
N VAL A 73 12.69 -16.24 6.08
CA VAL A 73 12.61 -14.80 6.38
C VAL A 73 13.49 -14.43 7.58
N ALA A 74 13.62 -15.33 8.55
CA ALA A 74 14.53 -15.17 9.67
C ALA A 74 16.01 -15.29 9.26
N ALA A 75 16.34 -16.01 8.18
CA ALA A 75 17.71 -16.12 7.65
C ALA A 75 18.21 -14.85 6.94
N THR A 76 17.32 -13.92 6.56
CA THR A 76 17.70 -12.61 6.00
C THR A 76 17.92 -11.51 7.05
N LEU A 77 17.84 -11.83 8.34
CA LEU A 77 18.20 -10.93 9.44
C LEU A 77 19.67 -11.19 9.82
N GLU A 78 20.57 -10.29 9.39
CA GLU A 78 22.02 -10.44 9.56
C GLU A 78 22.47 -10.60 11.03
N ASP A 79 21.76 -9.95 11.96
CA ASP A 79 21.99 -10.03 13.41
C ASP A 79 20.98 -10.94 14.16
N ARG A 80 20.39 -11.94 13.50
CA ARG A 80 19.44 -12.84 14.20
C ARG A 80 20.15 -13.74 15.22
N PRO A 81 19.80 -13.69 16.52
CA PRO A 81 20.33 -14.62 17.50
C PRO A 81 19.81 -16.05 17.27
N ASP A 82 20.63 -17.07 17.53
CA ASP A 82 20.28 -18.49 17.30
C ASP A 82 19.00 -18.95 18.03
N TRP A 83 18.68 -18.33 19.17
CA TRP A 83 17.44 -18.61 19.92
C TRP A 83 16.16 -18.08 19.23
N PHE A 84 16.29 -17.15 18.27
CA PHE A 84 15.16 -16.53 17.57
C PHE A 84 14.62 -17.43 16.45
N THR A 85 13.86 -18.44 16.88
CA THR A 85 13.17 -19.39 15.99
C THR A 85 11.82 -18.83 15.50
N SER A 86 11.30 -19.39 14.41
CA SER A 86 9.95 -19.12 13.87
C SER A 86 8.86 -19.18 14.96
N ARG A 87 8.98 -20.13 15.90
CA ARG A 87 8.07 -20.30 17.04
C ARG A 87 8.14 -19.13 18.04
N VAL A 88 9.34 -18.62 18.32
CA VAL A 88 9.53 -17.45 19.20
C VAL A 88 8.98 -16.19 18.53
N ALA A 89 9.25 -16.00 17.23
CA ALA A 89 8.69 -14.89 16.45
C ALA A 89 7.14 -14.90 16.46
N ALA A 90 6.52 -16.06 16.22
CA ALA A 90 5.07 -16.21 16.28
C ALA A 90 4.49 -15.94 17.68
N ALA A 91 5.14 -16.43 18.75
CA ALA A 91 4.72 -16.18 20.12
C ALA A 91 4.82 -14.69 20.51
N GLN A 92 5.89 -14.00 20.10
CA GLN A 92 6.04 -12.55 20.32
C GLN A 92 5.01 -11.74 19.51
N ALA A 93 4.78 -12.09 18.23
CA ALA A 93 3.73 -11.48 17.43
C ALA A 93 2.34 -11.64 18.06
N ALA A 94 2.02 -12.83 18.58
CA ALA A 94 0.79 -13.11 19.31
C ALA A 94 0.69 -12.36 20.66
N ALA A 95 1.81 -12.03 21.31
CA ALA A 95 1.83 -11.17 22.49
C ALA A 95 1.52 -9.70 22.13
N VAL A 96 2.10 -9.18 21.04
CA VAL A 96 1.84 -7.82 20.53
C VAL A 96 0.39 -7.68 20.03
N ALA A 97 -0.14 -8.71 19.36
CA ALA A 97 -1.51 -8.77 18.85
C ALA A 97 -2.57 -8.42 19.90
N LYS A 98 -2.36 -8.82 21.17
CA LYS A 98 -3.28 -8.55 22.30
C LYS A 98 -3.53 -7.06 22.51
N TYR A 99 -2.56 -6.20 22.20
CA TYR A 99 -2.64 -4.75 22.36
C TYR A 99 -3.07 -4.02 21.07
N ALA A 100 -3.18 -4.71 19.94
CA ALA A 100 -3.46 -4.08 18.65
C ALA A 100 -4.80 -3.31 18.63
N ARG A 101 -5.81 -3.80 19.37
CA ARG A 101 -7.11 -3.10 19.53
C ARG A 101 -6.99 -1.73 20.22
N ASN A 102 -5.94 -1.52 21.02
CA ASN A 102 -5.67 -0.25 21.71
C ASN A 102 -4.79 0.68 20.84
N PHE A 103 -3.79 0.11 20.16
CA PHE A 103 -2.86 0.89 19.33
C PHE A 103 -3.44 1.34 18.00
N LEU A 104 -4.25 0.51 17.32
CA LEU A 104 -4.80 0.83 16.01
C LEU A 104 -5.60 2.15 15.99
N PRO A 105 -6.55 2.42 16.90
CA PRO A 105 -7.25 3.72 16.95
C PRO A 105 -6.31 4.92 17.11
N ILE A 106 -5.28 4.80 17.95
CA ILE A 106 -4.29 5.86 18.18
C ILE A 106 -3.48 6.11 16.91
N LEU A 107 -3.02 5.04 16.25
CA LEU A 107 -2.29 5.10 14.99
C LEU A 107 -3.14 5.70 13.86
N PHE A 108 -4.45 5.43 13.82
CA PHE A 108 -5.35 6.01 12.81
C PHE A 108 -5.53 7.51 13.01
N ASN A 109 -5.77 7.95 14.25
CA ASN A 109 -5.90 9.38 14.56
C ASN A 109 -4.59 10.13 14.26
N LEU A 110 -3.45 9.54 14.64
CA LEU A 110 -2.12 10.07 14.32
C LEU A 110 -1.86 10.10 12.80
N PHE A 111 -2.27 9.08 12.05
CA PHE A 111 -2.14 9.04 10.59
C PHE A 111 -2.94 10.14 9.88
N VAL A 112 -4.18 10.37 10.32
CA VAL A 112 -5.08 11.39 9.77
C VAL A 112 -4.54 12.80 10.08
N ALA A 113 -4.06 13.04 11.31
CA ALA A 113 -3.47 14.30 11.73
C ALA A 113 -2.06 14.57 11.17
N ALA A 114 -1.29 13.51 10.85
CA ALA A 114 0.09 13.66 10.37
C ALA A 114 0.16 14.29 8.96
N PRO A 115 1.21 15.07 8.67
CA PRO A 115 1.47 15.58 7.32
C PRO A 115 1.96 14.45 6.38
N PRO A 116 1.87 14.61 5.06
CA PRO A 116 2.09 13.53 4.08
C PRO A 116 3.44 12.80 4.20
N GLU A 117 4.48 13.50 4.63
CA GLU A 117 5.86 13.03 4.73
C GLU A 117 5.99 11.93 5.79
N ARG A 118 5.30 12.08 6.93
CA ARG A 118 5.33 11.13 8.05
C ARG A 118 4.37 9.95 7.89
N ARG A 119 3.42 10.03 6.94
CA ARG A 119 2.43 8.97 6.71
C ARG A 119 3.03 7.68 6.13
N GLY A 120 4.24 7.71 5.57
CA GLY A 120 4.93 6.52 5.08
C GLY A 120 5.23 5.52 6.21
N GLU A 121 5.85 5.99 7.29
CA GLU A 121 6.17 5.20 8.48
C GLU A 121 4.92 4.73 9.19
N LEU A 122 3.95 5.63 9.41
CA LEU A 122 2.67 5.30 10.04
C LEU A 122 1.88 4.26 9.23
N SER A 123 1.88 4.35 7.90
CA SER A 123 1.29 3.32 7.02
C SER A 123 1.97 1.96 7.19
N ALA A 124 3.30 1.93 7.33
CA ALA A 124 4.02 0.69 7.54
C ALA A 124 3.70 0.08 8.92
N THR A 125 3.69 0.90 9.97
CA THR A 125 3.33 0.48 11.33
C THR A 125 1.90 -0.04 11.41
N VAL A 126 0.92 0.66 10.82
CA VAL A 126 -0.47 0.18 10.72
C VAL A 126 -0.55 -1.15 9.96
N GLY A 127 0.20 -1.32 8.88
CA GLY A 127 0.24 -2.58 8.13
C GLY A 127 0.86 -3.76 8.90
N CYS A 128 1.84 -3.49 9.76
CA CYS A 128 2.38 -4.50 10.69
C CYS A 128 1.34 -4.90 11.75
N PHE A 129 0.67 -3.94 12.38
CA PHE A 129 -0.41 -4.24 13.33
C PHE A 129 -1.59 -4.95 12.66
N ALA A 130 -1.98 -4.56 11.45
CA ALA A 130 -3.07 -5.19 10.70
C ALA A 130 -2.83 -6.70 10.49
N ARG A 131 -1.61 -7.12 10.16
CA ARG A 131 -1.25 -8.54 9.94
C ARG A 131 -1.35 -9.42 11.19
N VAL A 132 -1.16 -8.84 12.37
CA VAL A 132 -1.23 -9.55 13.66
C VAL A 132 -2.57 -9.34 14.38
N THR A 133 -3.46 -8.50 13.83
CA THR A 133 -4.79 -8.27 14.40
C THR A 133 -5.76 -9.35 13.91
N GLU A 134 -6.61 -9.82 14.80
CA GLU A 134 -7.71 -10.74 14.46
C GLU A 134 -8.66 -10.11 13.42
N ALA A 135 -9.02 -10.88 12.39
CA ALA A 135 -9.64 -10.37 11.17
C ALA A 135 -11.00 -9.68 11.40
N THR A 136 -11.83 -10.19 12.30
CA THR A 136 -13.15 -9.61 12.64
C THR A 136 -12.98 -8.23 13.26
N ALA A 137 -12.05 -8.09 14.22
CA ALA A 137 -11.72 -6.80 14.83
C ALA A 137 -11.14 -5.80 13.83
N LEU A 138 -10.21 -6.24 12.98
CA LEU A 138 -9.65 -5.39 11.93
C LEU A 138 -10.72 -4.96 10.92
N GLY A 139 -11.63 -5.86 10.55
CA GLY A 139 -12.79 -5.57 9.69
C GLY A 139 -13.73 -4.54 10.31
N GLY A 140 -13.92 -4.56 11.64
CA GLY A 140 -14.70 -3.55 12.37
C GLY A 140 -14.08 -2.15 12.28
N PHE A 141 -12.76 -2.05 12.50
CA PHE A 141 -12.00 -0.82 12.28
C PHE A 141 -12.05 -0.36 10.83
N PHE A 142 -11.85 -1.27 9.88
CA PHE A 142 -11.85 -0.99 8.45
C PHE A 142 -13.19 -0.43 7.97
N ARG A 143 -14.32 -1.03 8.39
CA ARG A 143 -15.66 -0.51 8.09
C ARG A 143 -15.87 0.92 8.61
N THR A 144 -15.23 1.29 9.71
CA THR A 144 -15.29 2.67 10.25
C THR A 144 -14.48 3.65 9.41
N VAL A 145 -13.26 3.27 8.98
CA VAL A 145 -12.46 4.05 8.02
C VAL A 145 -13.19 4.20 6.68
N LEU A 146 -13.80 3.13 6.19
CA LEU A 146 -14.56 3.14 4.94
C LEU A 146 -15.81 4.04 5.04
N ARG A 147 -16.52 4.04 6.17
CA ARG A 147 -17.64 4.97 6.42
C ARG A 147 -17.18 6.43 6.39
N LYS A 148 -16.02 6.76 6.97
CA LYS A 148 -15.42 8.10 6.86
C LYS A 148 -15.08 8.44 5.39
N LEU A 149 -14.49 7.51 4.63
CA LEU A 149 -14.17 7.70 3.21
C LEU A 149 -15.41 7.95 2.34
N VAL A 150 -16.47 7.17 2.55
CA VAL A 150 -17.76 7.34 1.86
C VAL A 150 -18.34 8.71 2.22
N LYS A 151 -18.39 9.08 3.50
CA LYS A 151 -18.88 10.39 3.95
C LYS A 151 -18.15 11.56 3.26
N VAL A 152 -16.83 11.58 3.26
CA VAL A 152 -16.04 12.62 2.55
C VAL A 152 -16.33 12.64 1.03
N THR A 153 -16.68 11.49 0.45
CA THR A 153 -17.01 11.34 -0.98
C THR A 153 -18.47 11.70 -1.31
N SER A 154 -19.39 11.65 -0.35
CA SER A 154 -20.80 12.02 -0.52
C SER A 154 -21.10 13.48 -0.16
N ASP A 155 -20.51 13.98 0.93
CA ASP A 155 -20.86 15.27 1.52
C ASP A 155 -20.53 16.43 0.58
N ALA A 156 -21.44 17.39 0.44
CA ALA A 156 -21.13 18.68 -0.17
C ALA A 156 -20.00 19.38 0.59
N GLU A 157 -19.22 20.24 -0.09
CA GLU A 157 -18.03 20.83 0.51
C GLU A 157 -18.34 21.70 1.74
N ASP A 158 -19.52 22.33 1.75
CA ASP A 158 -20.04 23.19 2.82
C ASP A 158 -21.06 22.49 3.75
N ALA A 159 -21.12 21.15 3.77
CA ALA A 159 -22.04 20.45 4.66
C ALA A 159 -21.72 20.75 6.15
N ALA A 160 -22.73 21.06 6.96
CA ALA A 160 -22.52 21.46 8.36
C ALA A 160 -21.77 20.41 9.20
N ASP A 161 -21.98 19.13 8.92
CA ASP A 161 -21.28 18.00 9.55
C ASP A 161 -20.08 17.49 8.72
N ALA A 162 -19.55 18.28 7.78
CA ALA A 162 -18.47 17.86 6.88
C ALA A 162 -17.23 17.43 7.68
N LEU A 163 -16.66 16.29 7.29
CA LEU A 163 -15.50 15.73 7.99
C LEU A 163 -14.24 16.53 7.58
N VAL A 164 -13.77 17.44 8.44
CA VAL A 164 -12.62 18.34 8.19
C VAL A 164 -11.24 17.70 8.43
N GLU A 165 -11.18 16.55 9.12
CA GLU A 165 -9.92 15.86 9.39
C GLU A 165 -9.29 15.26 8.12
N GLY A 166 -7.96 15.27 8.04
CA GLY A 166 -7.20 14.49 7.04
C GLY A 166 -6.74 15.25 5.81
N GLY A 167 -7.03 16.53 5.64
CA GLY A 167 -6.52 17.33 4.53
C GLY A 167 -7.18 18.70 4.43
N ALA A 168 -6.54 19.64 3.73
CA ALA A 168 -7.07 20.99 3.54
C ALA A 168 -8.33 21.02 2.66
N ASP A 169 -8.36 20.20 1.61
CA ASP A 169 -9.47 20.11 0.65
C ASP A 169 -10.13 18.72 0.66
N ARG A 170 -11.21 18.56 -0.13
CA ARG A 170 -11.96 17.29 -0.21
C ARG A 170 -11.14 16.15 -0.83
N SER A 171 -10.30 16.43 -1.82
CA SER A 171 -9.43 15.44 -2.47
C SER A 171 -8.35 14.93 -1.52
N ALA A 172 -7.69 15.83 -0.80
CA ALA A 172 -6.70 15.50 0.22
C ALA A 172 -7.31 14.60 1.31
N ARG A 173 -8.51 14.94 1.80
CA ARG A 173 -9.26 14.11 2.76
C ARG A 173 -9.58 12.71 2.21
N ARG A 174 -10.11 12.59 0.98
CA ARG A 174 -10.34 11.30 0.30
C ARG A 174 -9.04 10.49 0.18
N CYS A 175 -7.96 11.11 -0.27
CA CYS A 175 -6.64 10.48 -0.41
C CYS A 175 -6.11 9.94 0.92
N THR A 176 -6.30 10.67 2.02
CA THR A 176 -5.87 10.24 3.36
C THR A 176 -6.61 9.00 3.83
N PHE A 177 -7.94 8.96 3.72
CA PHE A 177 -8.69 7.76 4.12
C PHE A 177 -8.44 6.57 3.17
N MET A 178 -8.12 6.81 1.88
CA MET A 178 -7.66 5.74 0.97
C MET A 178 -6.26 5.22 1.30
N ASP A 179 -5.30 6.09 1.61
CA ASP A 179 -3.94 5.66 2.02
C ASP A 179 -3.98 4.97 3.42
N LEU A 180 -4.92 5.32 4.30
CA LEU A 180 -5.18 4.60 5.56
C LEU A 180 -5.81 3.22 5.31
N ALA A 181 -6.86 3.15 4.49
CA ALA A 181 -7.47 1.88 4.08
C ALA A 181 -6.44 0.93 3.46
N LEU A 182 -5.54 1.46 2.62
CA LEU A 182 -4.45 0.72 2.00
C LEU A 182 -3.50 0.09 3.03
N ALA A 183 -3.19 0.81 4.11
CA ALA A 183 -2.34 0.29 5.17
C ALA A 183 -2.95 -0.95 5.86
N MET A 184 -4.28 -1.06 5.89
CA MET A 184 -4.99 -2.19 6.52
C MET A 184 -5.12 -3.42 5.61
N VAL A 185 -5.11 -3.25 4.28
CA VAL A 185 -5.29 -4.33 3.28
C VAL A 185 -4.53 -5.63 3.59
N PRO A 186 -3.25 -5.63 4.05
CA PRO A 186 -2.50 -6.86 4.31
C PRO A 186 -3.07 -7.78 5.39
N GLY A 187 -3.99 -7.31 6.24
CA GLY A 187 -4.65 -8.12 7.28
C GLY A 187 -6.14 -8.38 7.03
N LEU A 188 -6.71 -7.87 5.93
CA LEU A 188 -8.15 -7.98 5.67
C LEU A 188 -8.56 -9.39 5.22
N ASP A 189 -9.74 -9.81 5.65
CA ASP A 189 -10.48 -10.98 5.16
C ASP A 189 -11.10 -10.72 3.77
N ALA A 190 -11.64 -11.76 3.13
CA ALA A 190 -12.30 -11.63 1.83
C ALA A 190 -13.50 -10.63 1.85
N PRO A 191 -14.42 -10.66 2.82
CA PRO A 191 -15.52 -9.69 2.88
C PRO A 191 -15.06 -8.22 2.99
N ALA A 192 -14.01 -7.92 3.77
CA ALA A 192 -13.48 -6.55 3.83
C ALA A 192 -12.73 -6.17 2.54
N ARG A 193 -12.07 -7.12 1.86
CA ARG A 193 -11.46 -6.90 0.53
C ARG A 193 -12.48 -6.57 -0.54
N ASP A 194 -13.65 -7.23 -0.55
CA ASP A 194 -14.76 -6.90 -1.45
C ASP A 194 -15.23 -5.45 -1.25
N LEU A 195 -15.28 -4.98 0.00
CA LEU A 195 -15.62 -3.61 0.33
C LEU A 195 -14.54 -2.60 -0.13
N VAL A 196 -13.25 -2.94 -0.04
CA VAL A 196 -12.17 -2.13 -0.65
C VAL A 196 -12.37 -2.05 -2.17
N PHE A 197 -12.64 -3.19 -2.84
CA PHE A 197 -12.82 -3.23 -4.29
C PHE A 197 -14.01 -2.38 -4.75
N LYS A 198 -15.17 -2.53 -4.09
CA LYS A 198 -16.39 -1.76 -4.36
C LYS A 198 -16.19 -0.25 -4.19
N ALA A 199 -15.37 0.17 -3.23
CA ALA A 199 -15.04 1.59 -3.04
C ALA A 199 -13.95 2.09 -4.01
N ALA A 200 -13.02 1.24 -4.42
CA ALA A 200 -11.91 1.60 -5.30
C ALA A 200 -12.29 1.63 -6.79
N ARG A 201 -13.21 0.77 -7.28
CA ARG A 201 -13.66 0.75 -8.69
C ARG A 201 -14.14 2.12 -9.18
N PRO A 202 -15.16 2.79 -8.57
CA PRO A 202 -15.61 4.10 -9.04
C PRO A 202 -14.52 5.17 -8.89
N ALA A 203 -13.72 5.11 -7.82
CA ALA A 203 -12.61 6.04 -7.61
C ALA A 203 -11.48 5.91 -8.65
N ALA A 204 -11.37 4.78 -9.36
CA ALA A 204 -10.41 4.56 -10.43
C ALA A 204 -10.84 5.18 -11.78
N ALA A 205 -12.11 5.58 -11.91
CA ALA A 205 -12.67 6.29 -13.06
C ALA A 205 -12.77 7.83 -12.85
N GLU A 206 -12.42 8.32 -11.66
CA GLU A 206 -12.44 9.74 -11.31
C GLU A 206 -11.46 10.58 -12.15
N LYS A 207 -11.85 11.83 -12.45
CA LYS A 207 -10.99 12.82 -13.13
C LYS A 207 -9.85 13.33 -12.25
N ASP A 208 -10.03 13.27 -10.93
CA ASP A 208 -9.01 13.64 -9.96
C ASP A 208 -7.87 12.60 -9.95
N GLY A 209 -6.74 12.96 -10.57
CA GLY A 209 -5.57 12.09 -10.67
C GLY A 209 -4.91 11.73 -9.33
N ALA A 210 -5.14 12.48 -8.24
CA ALA A 210 -4.64 12.14 -6.92
C ALA A 210 -5.47 11.02 -6.29
N VAL A 211 -6.80 11.12 -6.37
CA VAL A 211 -7.76 10.08 -5.95
C VAL A 211 -7.61 8.84 -6.82
N GLN A 212 -7.59 8.99 -8.15
CA GLN A 212 -7.44 7.89 -9.10
C GLN A 212 -6.15 7.08 -8.85
N LYS A 213 -5.04 7.77 -8.55
CA LYS A 213 -3.77 7.13 -8.16
C LYS A 213 -3.88 6.32 -6.88
N ARG A 214 -4.68 6.75 -5.89
CA ARG A 214 -4.93 5.97 -4.66
C ARG A 214 -5.83 4.78 -4.92
N ALA A 215 -6.87 4.94 -5.74
CA ALA A 215 -7.74 3.85 -6.17
C ALA A 215 -6.95 2.72 -6.86
N TYR A 216 -6.14 3.03 -7.87
CA TYR A 216 -5.27 2.02 -8.49
C TYR A 216 -4.20 1.45 -7.55
N LYS A 217 -3.75 2.19 -6.53
CA LYS A 217 -2.82 1.71 -5.50
C LYS A 217 -3.49 0.70 -4.54
N LEU A 218 -4.78 0.90 -4.22
CA LEU A 218 -5.64 -0.04 -3.49
C LEU A 218 -5.91 -1.30 -4.32
N LEU A 219 -6.36 -1.16 -5.57
CA LEU A 219 -6.59 -2.28 -6.49
C LEU A 219 -5.30 -3.11 -6.66
N ALA A 220 -4.15 -2.47 -6.88
CA ALA A 220 -2.84 -3.14 -6.98
C ALA A 220 -2.33 -3.75 -5.66
N ALA A 221 -2.98 -3.49 -4.53
CA ALA A 221 -2.70 -4.15 -3.25
C ALA A 221 -3.62 -5.35 -3.01
N LEU A 222 -4.90 -5.25 -3.39
CA LEU A 222 -5.86 -6.36 -3.40
C LEU A 222 -5.42 -7.48 -4.36
N MET A 223 -5.10 -7.10 -5.60
CA MET A 223 -4.70 -8.01 -6.67
C MET A 223 -3.25 -8.50 -6.55
N ARG A 224 -2.51 -8.08 -5.51
CA ARG A 224 -1.11 -8.48 -5.36
C ARG A 224 -1.05 -9.95 -4.94
N PRO A 225 -0.42 -10.86 -5.73
CA PRO A 225 -0.17 -12.20 -5.25
C PRO A 225 0.74 -12.13 -4.00
N PRO A 226 0.51 -12.98 -2.98
CA PRO A 226 1.40 -13.02 -1.83
C PRO A 226 2.86 -13.25 -2.29
N PRO A 227 3.87 -12.64 -1.64
CA PRO A 227 5.25 -13.02 -1.86
C PRO A 227 5.41 -14.53 -1.68
N ALA A 228 6.25 -15.18 -2.50
CA ALA A 228 6.57 -16.59 -2.29
C ALA A 228 7.17 -16.76 -0.88
N GLY A 229 6.57 -17.64 -0.06
CA GLY A 229 6.94 -17.84 1.34
C GLY A 229 6.38 -16.82 2.35
N ALA A 230 5.36 -16.04 1.99
CA ALA A 230 4.70 -15.13 2.92
C ALA A 230 3.76 -15.89 3.87
N VAL A 231 4.08 -15.86 5.18
CA VAL A 231 3.25 -16.46 6.23
C VAL A 231 1.84 -15.86 6.22
N VAL A 232 0.86 -16.71 5.93
CA VAL A 232 -0.57 -16.42 6.11
C VAL A 232 -0.89 -16.53 7.60
N SER A 233 -1.27 -15.42 8.24
CA SER A 233 -1.83 -15.48 9.60
C SER A 233 -3.07 -16.39 9.59
N ALA A 234 -3.15 -17.36 10.50
CA ALA A 234 -4.28 -18.28 10.58
C ALA A 234 -5.60 -17.51 10.74
N GLY A 235 -6.40 -17.45 9.67
CA GLY A 235 -7.65 -16.67 9.59
C GLY A 235 -7.68 -15.57 8.51
N GLY A 236 -6.57 -15.28 7.82
CA GLY A 236 -6.57 -14.40 6.63
C GLY A 236 -6.89 -15.17 5.35
N SER A 237 -7.81 -14.65 4.52
CA SER A 237 -8.01 -15.17 3.15
C SER A 237 -6.88 -14.69 2.24
N ASP A 238 -6.37 -15.59 1.39
CA ASP A 238 -5.24 -15.29 0.53
C ASP A 238 -5.59 -14.26 -0.54
N CYS A 239 -4.68 -13.30 -0.78
CA CYS A 239 -4.84 -12.35 -1.89
C CYS A 239 -5.00 -13.06 -3.25
N SER A 240 -4.41 -14.25 -3.39
CA SER A 240 -4.50 -15.08 -4.60
C SER A 240 -5.87 -15.72 -4.78
N GLU A 241 -6.52 -16.16 -3.69
CA GLU A 241 -7.87 -16.72 -3.72
C GLU A 241 -8.89 -15.63 -4.02
N TRP A 242 -8.77 -14.47 -3.35
CA TRP A 242 -9.67 -13.33 -3.56
C TRP A 242 -9.68 -12.88 -5.03
N LEU A 243 -8.50 -12.78 -5.67
CA LEU A 243 -8.39 -12.41 -7.08
C LEU A 243 -8.92 -13.50 -8.02
N ALA A 244 -8.78 -14.77 -7.67
CA ALA A 244 -9.36 -15.86 -8.46
C ALA A 244 -10.90 -15.80 -8.46
N ALA A 245 -11.51 -15.55 -7.30
CA ALA A 245 -12.96 -15.41 -7.14
C ALA A 245 -13.53 -14.13 -7.78
N ASN A 246 -12.78 -13.02 -7.77
CA ASN A 246 -13.23 -11.72 -8.29
C ASN A 246 -12.66 -11.36 -9.68
N ARG A 247 -12.14 -12.34 -10.43
CA ARG A 247 -11.38 -12.11 -11.66
C ARG A 247 -12.16 -11.33 -12.73
N GLU A 248 -13.41 -11.68 -12.98
CA GLU A 248 -14.23 -11.07 -14.04
C GLU A 248 -14.55 -9.61 -13.73
N ALA A 249 -14.98 -9.30 -12.50
CA ALA A 249 -15.22 -7.92 -12.06
C ALA A 249 -13.94 -7.08 -12.07
N ALA A 250 -12.79 -7.69 -11.76
CA ALA A 250 -11.48 -7.04 -11.84
C ALA A 250 -11.02 -6.79 -13.28
N GLU A 251 -11.29 -7.72 -14.20
CA GLU A 251 -11.05 -7.59 -15.64
C GLU A 251 -11.90 -6.46 -16.24
N GLU A 252 -13.21 -6.49 -15.99
CA GLU A 252 -14.19 -5.46 -16.38
C GLU A 252 -13.74 -4.06 -15.93
N ALA A 253 -13.47 -3.89 -14.63
CA ALA A 253 -13.04 -2.61 -14.06
C ALA A 253 -11.72 -2.08 -14.67
N LEU A 254 -10.82 -2.97 -15.12
CA LEU A 254 -9.64 -2.54 -15.85
C LEU A 254 -9.98 -2.14 -17.29
N VAL A 255 -10.80 -2.90 -18.01
CA VAL A 255 -11.21 -2.55 -19.38
C VAL A 255 -11.98 -1.22 -19.41
N GLU A 256 -12.92 -0.98 -18.49
CA GLU A 256 -13.64 0.29 -18.32
C GLU A 256 -12.70 1.48 -18.08
N GLY A 257 -11.68 1.30 -17.25
CA GLY A 257 -10.67 2.33 -16.96
C GLY A 257 -9.61 2.51 -18.06
N SER A 258 -9.73 1.82 -19.20
CA SER A 258 -8.79 1.96 -20.32
C SER A 258 -8.94 3.33 -20.97
N GLY A 259 -7.82 3.94 -21.37
CA GLY A 259 -7.78 5.29 -21.94
C GLY A 259 -7.97 6.46 -20.97
N SER A 260 -8.68 6.28 -19.84
CA SER A 260 -8.99 7.35 -18.86
C SER A 260 -7.98 7.48 -17.70
N CYS A 261 -6.88 6.72 -17.71
CA CYS A 261 -5.91 6.71 -16.63
C CYS A 261 -4.96 7.94 -16.64
N ALA A 262 -4.90 8.67 -15.53
CA ALA A 262 -3.98 9.78 -15.33
C ALA A 262 -2.51 9.31 -15.29
N PRO A 263 -1.54 10.09 -15.79
CA PRO A 263 -0.13 9.70 -15.83
C PRO A 263 0.47 9.31 -14.47
N ALA A 264 0.02 9.95 -13.39
CA ALA A 264 0.45 9.67 -12.02
C ALA A 264 -0.11 8.35 -11.44
N ALA A 265 -1.21 7.83 -12.01
CA ALA A 265 -1.87 6.60 -11.61
C ALA A 265 -1.41 5.39 -12.46
N ARG A 266 -1.04 5.61 -13.73
CA ARG A 266 -0.66 4.59 -14.72
C ARG A 266 0.29 3.51 -14.20
N ARG A 267 1.31 3.87 -13.40
CA ARG A 267 2.24 2.89 -12.78
C ARG A 267 1.54 1.86 -11.89
N TYR A 268 0.50 2.25 -11.16
CA TYR A 268 -0.27 1.32 -10.31
C TYR A 268 -1.29 0.53 -11.13
N ARG A 269 -1.93 1.16 -12.12
CA ARG A 269 -2.81 0.47 -13.09
C ARG A 269 -2.09 -0.68 -13.79
N LEU A 270 -0.85 -0.48 -14.27
CA LEU A 270 -0.04 -1.55 -14.87
C LEU A 270 0.24 -2.74 -13.92
N ARG A 271 0.22 -2.53 -12.59
CA ARG A 271 0.35 -3.64 -11.62
C ARG A 271 -0.94 -4.45 -11.51
N CYS A 272 -2.09 -3.80 -11.65
CA CYS A 272 -3.39 -4.46 -11.73
C CYS A 272 -3.48 -5.28 -13.01
N VAL A 273 -3.12 -4.68 -14.16
CA VAL A 273 -3.03 -5.38 -15.46
C VAL A 273 -2.14 -6.62 -15.35
N ALA A 274 -0.92 -6.47 -14.82
CA ALA A 274 0.02 -7.59 -14.66
C ALA A 274 -0.47 -8.73 -13.75
N ALA A 275 -1.38 -8.46 -12.82
CA ALA A 275 -1.95 -9.49 -11.95
C ALA A 275 -3.01 -10.35 -12.66
N ILE A 276 -3.70 -9.79 -13.66
CA ILE A 276 -4.80 -10.45 -14.38
C ILE A 276 -4.31 -11.06 -15.71
N LEU A 277 -3.37 -10.39 -16.41
CA LEU A 277 -2.91 -10.76 -17.75
C LEU A 277 -2.48 -12.23 -17.91
N PRO A 278 -1.76 -12.89 -16.97
CA PRO A 278 -1.41 -14.31 -17.10
C PRO A 278 -2.64 -15.22 -17.26
N ALA A 279 -3.70 -14.97 -16.48
CA ALA A 279 -4.92 -15.77 -16.53
C ALA A 279 -5.74 -15.49 -17.81
N LEU A 280 -5.63 -14.29 -18.39
CA LEU A 280 -6.23 -13.99 -19.69
C LEU A 280 -5.49 -14.72 -20.82
N MET A 281 -4.16 -14.78 -20.76
CA MET A 281 -3.34 -15.52 -21.73
C MET A 281 -3.63 -17.03 -21.67
N GLU A 282 -3.74 -17.61 -20.48
CA GLU A 282 -4.14 -19.01 -20.29
C GLU A 282 -5.54 -19.28 -20.87
N ARG A 283 -6.50 -18.36 -20.65
CA ARG A 283 -7.87 -18.45 -21.21
C ARG A 283 -7.90 -18.35 -22.74
N GLU A 284 -7.09 -17.48 -23.34
CA GLU A 284 -7.02 -17.35 -24.80
C GLU A 284 -6.32 -18.54 -25.47
N ALA A 285 -5.27 -19.09 -24.86
CA ALA A 285 -4.59 -20.29 -25.37
C ALA A 285 -5.55 -21.49 -25.45
N ALA A 286 -6.30 -21.76 -24.38
CA ALA A 286 -7.29 -22.84 -24.34
C ALA A 286 -8.42 -22.66 -25.39
N ASN A 287 -8.85 -21.42 -25.62
CA ASN A 287 -9.84 -21.11 -26.65
C ASN A 287 -9.27 -21.27 -28.08
N GLY A 288 -8.00 -20.94 -28.29
CA GLY A 288 -7.31 -21.09 -29.58
C GLY A 288 -7.11 -22.55 -30.00
N GLU A 289 -6.83 -23.44 -29.05
CA GLU A 289 -6.69 -24.89 -29.29
C GLU A 289 -8.03 -25.55 -29.68
N SER A 290 -9.16 -25.01 -29.20
CA SER A 290 -10.50 -25.52 -29.54
C SER A 290 -11.00 -25.07 -30.92
N SER A 291 -10.34 -24.09 -31.55
CA SER A 291 -10.76 -23.50 -32.83
C SER A 291 -9.69 -23.69 -33.90
N GLY A 292 -9.62 -24.92 -34.42
CA GLY A 292 -8.63 -25.33 -35.42
C GLY A 292 -8.65 -24.47 -36.68
N GLY A 293 -7.64 -23.62 -36.85
CA GLY A 293 -7.29 -22.95 -38.11
C GLY A 293 -8.29 -21.90 -38.62
N GLY A 294 -8.39 -20.73 -37.96
CA GLY A 294 -9.32 -19.69 -38.43
C GLY A 294 -9.15 -18.26 -37.87
N ALA A 295 -7.94 -17.81 -37.54
CA ALA A 295 -7.71 -16.52 -36.86
C ALA A 295 -7.74 -15.27 -37.80
N MET A 296 -8.85 -15.06 -38.51
CA MET A 296 -9.19 -13.80 -39.20
C MET A 296 -10.71 -13.49 -39.05
N GLY A 297 -11.32 -13.97 -37.96
CA GLY A 297 -12.78 -14.12 -37.82
C GLY A 297 -13.39 -13.61 -36.52
N ALA A 298 -12.89 -12.51 -35.94
CA ALA A 298 -13.50 -11.84 -34.79
C ALA A 298 -13.33 -10.31 -34.82
N ALA A 299 -13.44 -9.71 -36.01
CA ALA A 299 -13.38 -8.26 -36.19
C ALA A 299 -14.66 -7.58 -35.69
N GLY A 300 -14.72 -7.27 -34.39
CA GLY A 300 -15.86 -6.57 -33.78
C GLY A 300 -15.60 -6.04 -32.37
N THR A 301 -14.94 -6.83 -31.52
CA THR A 301 -14.58 -6.41 -30.16
C THR A 301 -13.17 -6.89 -29.84
N ALA A 302 -12.27 -5.95 -29.54
CA ALA A 302 -10.95 -6.28 -29.01
C ALA A 302 -11.14 -6.96 -27.64
N GLY A 303 -10.86 -8.27 -27.56
CA GLY A 303 -10.98 -9.02 -26.31
C GLY A 303 -10.10 -8.42 -25.21
N SER A 304 -10.50 -8.53 -23.95
CA SER A 304 -9.87 -7.84 -22.80
C SER A 304 -8.35 -8.02 -22.74
N PHE A 305 -7.83 -9.19 -23.12
CA PHE A 305 -6.39 -9.42 -23.26
C PHE A 305 -5.74 -8.46 -24.26
N THR A 306 -6.28 -8.36 -25.48
CA THR A 306 -5.72 -7.49 -26.53
C THR A 306 -5.75 -6.00 -26.12
N VAL A 307 -6.80 -5.58 -25.41
CA VAL A 307 -6.90 -4.21 -24.84
C VAL A 307 -5.82 -3.98 -23.76
N LEU A 308 -5.71 -4.89 -22.78
CA LEU A 308 -4.81 -4.70 -21.64
C LEU A 308 -3.33 -4.97 -21.99
N LEU A 309 -3.05 -5.90 -22.90
CA LEU A 309 -1.72 -6.09 -23.49
C LEU A 309 -1.36 -4.88 -24.37
N GLY A 310 -2.30 -4.39 -25.17
CA GLY A 310 -2.12 -3.17 -25.96
C GLY A 310 -1.74 -1.97 -25.09
N GLU A 311 -2.44 -1.76 -23.97
CA GLU A 311 -2.08 -0.73 -22.99
C GLU A 311 -0.68 -0.94 -22.41
N LEU A 312 -0.32 -2.18 -22.02
CA LEU A 312 1.01 -2.49 -21.48
C LEU A 312 2.12 -2.21 -22.50
N ILE A 313 1.90 -2.55 -23.79
CA ILE A 313 2.83 -2.25 -24.88
C ILE A 313 2.93 -0.74 -25.09
N VAL A 314 1.82 0.00 -25.15
CA VAL A 314 1.83 1.47 -25.29
C VAL A 314 2.55 2.13 -24.11
N ALA A 315 2.40 1.60 -22.89
CA ALA A 315 3.09 2.13 -21.71
C ALA A 315 4.62 1.98 -21.73
N THR A 316 5.20 1.18 -22.64
CA THR A 316 6.66 1.19 -22.89
C THR A 316 7.15 2.51 -23.48
N LYS A 317 6.26 3.27 -24.14
CA LYS A 317 6.54 4.58 -24.77
C LYS A 317 6.13 5.78 -23.91
N GLU A 318 5.80 5.57 -22.65
CA GLU A 318 5.38 6.65 -21.75
C GLU A 318 6.43 7.74 -21.54
N THR A 319 5.98 8.95 -21.21
CA THR A 319 6.85 10.07 -20.78
C THR A 319 7.58 9.76 -19.46
N ASN A 320 6.90 9.10 -18.52
CA ASN A 320 7.45 8.79 -17.20
C ASN A 320 8.41 7.59 -17.25
N ALA A 321 9.70 7.83 -17.01
CA ALA A 321 10.74 6.79 -17.05
C ALA A 321 10.49 5.60 -16.11
N ARG A 322 9.96 5.83 -14.90
CA ARG A 322 9.66 4.75 -13.94
C ARG A 322 8.46 3.91 -14.39
N THR A 323 7.52 4.50 -15.12
CA THR A 323 6.41 3.77 -15.75
C THR A 323 6.91 2.94 -16.93
N ARG A 324 7.71 3.51 -17.85
CA ARG A 324 8.35 2.77 -18.95
C ARG A 324 9.14 1.56 -18.46
N GLN A 325 10.04 1.77 -17.50
CA GLN A 325 10.85 0.70 -16.91
C GLN A 325 9.99 -0.43 -16.32
N GLN A 326 8.88 -0.08 -15.66
CA GLN A 326 7.95 -1.09 -15.15
C GLN A 326 7.22 -1.83 -16.28
N ALA A 327 6.80 -1.15 -17.35
CA ALA A 327 6.16 -1.79 -18.50
C ALA A 327 7.09 -2.80 -19.17
N PHE A 328 8.34 -2.42 -19.48
CA PHE A 328 9.35 -3.33 -20.02
C PHE A 328 9.60 -4.53 -19.09
N LYS A 329 9.74 -4.28 -17.78
CA LYS A 329 9.94 -5.34 -16.78
C LYS A 329 8.77 -6.33 -16.78
N LEU A 330 7.53 -5.85 -16.81
CA LEU A 330 6.32 -6.67 -16.81
C LEU A 330 6.17 -7.50 -18.09
N LEU A 331 6.49 -6.94 -19.27
CA LEU A 331 6.49 -7.68 -20.55
C LEU A 331 7.46 -8.87 -20.56
N VAL A 332 8.52 -8.84 -19.75
CA VAL A 332 9.49 -9.94 -19.61
C VAL A 332 9.13 -10.87 -18.45
N GLU A 333 8.64 -10.33 -17.33
CA GLU A 333 8.32 -11.12 -16.13
C GLU A 333 7.04 -11.96 -16.28
N ILE A 334 6.04 -11.48 -17.03
CA ILE A 334 4.76 -12.19 -17.21
C ILE A 334 4.96 -13.52 -17.98
N PRO A 335 5.55 -13.55 -19.20
CA PRO A 335 5.78 -14.81 -19.92
C PRO A 335 6.67 -15.77 -19.14
N ARG A 336 7.80 -15.30 -18.58
CA ARG A 336 8.68 -16.11 -17.74
C ARG A 336 7.97 -16.66 -16.49
N GLY A 337 7.01 -15.91 -15.94
CA GLY A 337 6.18 -16.35 -14.83
C GLY A 337 5.24 -17.50 -15.20
N MET A 338 4.70 -17.48 -16.42
CA MET A 338 3.87 -18.54 -16.97
C MET A 338 4.70 -19.79 -17.33
N GLU A 339 5.87 -19.63 -17.96
CA GLU A 339 6.81 -20.73 -18.24
C GLU A 339 7.16 -21.50 -16.96
N ARG A 340 7.44 -20.80 -15.86
CA ARG A 340 7.71 -21.42 -14.54
C ARG A 340 6.50 -22.13 -13.94
N ARG A 341 5.27 -21.73 -14.27
CA ARG A 341 4.03 -22.43 -13.85
C ARG A 341 3.81 -23.68 -14.70
N ALA A 342 3.93 -23.58 -16.03
CA ALA A 342 3.80 -24.70 -16.96
C ALA A 342 4.84 -25.79 -16.70
N GLY A 343 6.11 -25.42 -16.48
CA GLY A 343 7.18 -26.35 -16.12
C GLY A 343 7.03 -27.03 -14.75
N ARG A 344 6.05 -26.63 -13.93
CA ARG A 344 5.74 -27.21 -12.62
C ARG A 344 4.46 -28.07 -12.66
N GLY A 345 3.97 -28.42 -13.85
CA GLY A 345 2.81 -29.28 -14.05
C GLY A 345 3.01 -30.72 -13.54
N PRO A 346 1.91 -31.48 -13.32
CA PRO A 346 1.95 -32.81 -12.74
C PRO A 346 2.46 -33.86 -13.75
N GLY A 347 3.78 -33.99 -13.88
CA GLY A 347 4.37 -34.94 -14.84
C GLY A 347 5.88 -35.21 -14.71
N ARG A 348 6.53 -34.73 -13.64
CA ARG A 348 7.94 -35.05 -13.31
C ARG A 348 8.12 -35.20 -11.80
N GLY A 349 7.78 -36.38 -11.32
CA GLY A 349 8.07 -36.93 -9.99
C GLY A 349 8.31 -38.43 -10.14
#